data_AF-A0A1J5EDE7-F1
#
_entry.id   AF-A0A1J5EDE7-F1
#
_cell.length_a   1.000
_cell.length_b   1.000
_cell.length_c   1.000
_cell.angle_alpha   90.00
_cell.angle_beta   90.00
_cell.angle_gamma   90.00
#
_symmetry.space_group_name_H-M   'P 1'
#
loop_
_entity.id
_entity.type
_entity.pdbx_description
1 polymer ?
#
loop_
_entity_poly.entity_id
_entity_poly.type
_entity_poly.pdbx_seq_one_letter_code
_entity_poly.pdbx_strand_id
1 'polypeptide(L)'
;MMVDSLRKWLSGPECYKTLMQCAATVRRRAKALGFSARLFPFESDEELVNELWAFLASIDGRQEAELAAAAAEGSFSRLGFLAANGFISRLIDKQRTGGQSAWHAYYRHVRQVLSASKEISYKSIKSGAYYSLSEEMDLSIEPWSDRDYLRWPPPPVTLDNPKKSREILELALHFYDDAVKRSGIHQWVPIRELVSYIVARFPELHRGGEAQEQQMDGEETEGREKLQAESPAPEHLITRMDVKTLAASFAHKLDSRKRKIFYLHYGRNISGKELAQAIGYKGESGISYQISKIKHSLREFCMMWPGLSPEDLNDALFDEFITHLLDFCRSEG
;
A
#
# COMPACT_ATOMS: atom_id res chain seq x y z
N MET A 1 -6.37 29.54 3.50
CA MET A 1 -6.27 30.37 2.28
C MET A 1 -5.10 29.83 1.50
N MET A 2 -5.30 29.38 0.25
CA MET A 2 -4.26 28.66 -0.50
C MET A 2 -3.02 29.52 -0.76
N VAL A 3 -1.82 29.01 -0.50
CA VAL A 3 -0.56 29.70 -0.78
C VAL A 3 -0.43 30.06 -2.27
N ASP A 4 -0.03 31.31 -2.56
CA ASP A 4 -0.02 31.88 -3.91
C ASP A 4 0.85 31.12 -4.93
N SER A 5 1.97 30.52 -4.52
CA SER A 5 2.83 29.73 -5.42
C SER A 5 2.12 28.47 -5.92
N LEU A 6 1.40 27.78 -5.03
CA LEU A 6 0.61 26.61 -5.38
C LEU A 6 -0.59 26.98 -6.26
N ARG A 7 -1.30 28.07 -5.92
CA ARG A 7 -2.42 28.58 -6.71
C ARG A 7 -2.01 28.97 -8.13
N LYS A 8 -0.86 29.64 -8.29
CA LYS A 8 -0.31 29.99 -9.61
C LYS A 8 0.05 28.75 -10.42
N TRP A 9 0.64 27.74 -9.80
CA TRP A 9 0.94 26.48 -10.48
C TRP A 9 -0.34 25.75 -10.89
N LEU A 10 -1.32 25.58 -10.00
CA LEU A 10 -2.61 24.91 -10.28
C LEU A 10 -3.41 25.55 -11.42
N SER A 11 -3.22 26.85 -11.64
CA SER A 11 -3.86 27.61 -12.72
C SER A 11 -3.00 27.68 -13.99
N GLY A 12 -1.80 27.10 -13.96
CA GLY A 12 -0.81 27.18 -15.03
C GLY A 12 -0.81 25.96 -15.96
N PRO A 13 -0.24 26.10 -17.18
CA PRO A 13 -0.26 25.05 -18.20
C PRO A 13 0.55 23.79 -17.81
N GLU A 14 1.58 23.93 -16.96
CA GLU A 14 2.42 22.82 -16.50
C GLU A 14 1.73 21.91 -15.46
N CYS A 15 0.62 22.37 -14.86
CA CYS A 15 -0.16 21.57 -13.92
C CYS A 15 -0.72 20.32 -14.59
N TYR A 16 -1.45 20.50 -15.70
CA TYR A 16 -2.10 19.40 -16.41
C TYR A 16 -1.09 18.33 -16.84
N LYS A 17 0.04 18.74 -17.41
CA LYS A 17 1.11 17.85 -17.84
C LYS A 17 1.71 17.05 -16.67
N THR A 18 1.93 17.71 -15.54
CA THR A 18 2.44 17.06 -14.32
C THR A 18 1.41 16.07 -13.76
N LEU A 19 0.15 16.48 -13.67
CA LEU A 19 -0.93 15.62 -13.16
C LEU A 19 -1.19 14.42 -14.08
N MET A 20 -1.05 14.56 -15.40
CA MET A 20 -1.14 13.42 -16.31
C MET A 20 -0.06 12.37 -16.04
N GLN A 21 1.15 12.79 -15.71
CA GLN A 21 2.22 11.86 -15.29
C GLN A 21 1.90 11.24 -13.92
N CYS A 22 1.33 12.01 -12.99
CA CYS A 22 0.85 11.51 -11.71
C CYS A 22 -0.27 10.49 -11.85
N ALA A 23 -1.22 10.71 -12.74
CA ALA A 23 -2.37 9.85 -12.98
C ALA A 23 -1.92 8.42 -13.31
N ALA A 24 -0.95 8.28 -14.22
CA ALA A 24 -0.36 6.98 -14.55
C ALA A 24 0.29 6.29 -13.33
N THR A 25 0.99 7.04 -12.48
CA THR A 25 1.58 6.51 -11.23
C THR A 25 0.50 6.12 -10.22
N VAL A 26 -0.48 6.98 -10.00
CA VAL A 26 -1.58 6.76 -9.05
C VAL A 26 -2.41 5.56 -9.48
N ARG A 27 -2.75 5.40 -10.77
CA ARG A 27 -3.45 4.23 -11.31
C ARG A 27 -2.67 2.94 -11.08
N ARG A 28 -1.36 2.97 -11.32
CA ARG A 28 -0.48 1.80 -11.10
C ARG A 28 -0.42 1.43 -9.62
N ARG A 29 -0.30 2.42 -8.74
CA ARG A 29 -0.29 2.24 -7.27
C ARG A 29 -1.66 1.83 -6.72
N ALA A 30 -2.74 2.37 -7.25
CA ALA A 30 -4.10 2.01 -6.87
C ALA A 30 -4.42 0.55 -7.20
N LYS A 31 -4.01 0.10 -8.40
CA LYS A 31 -4.10 -1.31 -8.81
C LYS A 31 -3.22 -2.21 -7.93
N ALA A 32 -2.03 -1.76 -7.57
CA ALA A 32 -1.10 -2.46 -6.69
C ALA A 32 -1.65 -2.62 -5.26
N LEU A 33 -2.30 -1.59 -4.73
CA LEU A 33 -2.93 -1.59 -3.40
C LEU A 33 -4.30 -2.28 -3.39
N GLY A 34 -4.79 -2.73 -4.55
CA GLY A 34 -6.05 -3.45 -4.67
C GLY A 34 -7.27 -2.61 -4.30
N PHE A 35 -7.26 -1.29 -4.56
CA PHE A 35 -8.47 -0.48 -4.34
C PHE A 35 -9.63 -1.01 -5.17
N SER A 36 -10.81 -1.09 -4.56
CA SER A 36 -12.03 -1.49 -5.26
C SER A 36 -12.43 -0.42 -6.29
N ALA A 37 -13.19 -0.83 -7.31
CA ALA A 37 -13.77 0.09 -8.30
C ALA A 37 -14.61 1.20 -7.64
N ARG A 38 -15.11 0.97 -6.42
CA ARG A 38 -15.83 1.97 -5.63
C ARG A 38 -14.92 3.08 -5.07
N LEU A 39 -13.71 2.73 -4.63
CA LEU A 39 -12.74 3.69 -4.09
C LEU A 39 -11.86 4.33 -5.18
N PHE A 40 -11.78 3.68 -6.34
CA PHE A 40 -11.02 4.15 -7.49
C PHE A 40 -11.85 3.96 -8.79
N PRO A 41 -12.90 4.79 -9.01
CA PRO A 41 -13.85 4.62 -10.11
C PRO A 41 -13.39 5.25 -11.45
N PHE A 42 -12.11 5.62 -11.58
CA PHE A 42 -11.64 6.39 -12.72
C PHE A 42 -11.34 5.49 -13.92
N GLU A 43 -12.07 5.66 -15.00
CA GLU A 43 -11.94 4.86 -16.23
C GLU A 43 -10.85 5.42 -17.16
N SER A 44 -10.65 6.74 -17.13
CA SER A 44 -9.65 7.44 -17.94
C SER A 44 -8.62 8.18 -17.10
N ASP A 45 -7.44 8.44 -17.66
CA ASP A 45 -6.43 9.27 -16.98
C ASP A 45 -6.87 10.73 -16.87
N GLU A 46 -7.72 11.22 -17.78
CA GLU A 46 -8.30 12.56 -17.74
C GLU A 46 -9.22 12.76 -16.52
N GLU A 47 -10.09 11.77 -16.23
CA GLU A 47 -10.91 11.77 -15.01
C GLU A 47 -10.06 11.81 -13.75
N LEU A 48 -8.98 11.01 -13.72
CA LEU A 48 -8.07 10.96 -12.60
C LEU A 48 -7.28 12.26 -12.42
N VAL A 49 -6.91 12.94 -13.51
CA VAL A 49 -6.30 14.27 -13.45
C VAL A 49 -7.25 15.30 -12.84
N ASN A 50 -8.52 15.28 -13.24
CA ASN A 50 -9.52 16.19 -12.69
C ASN A 50 -9.72 15.96 -11.19
N GLU A 51 -9.79 14.70 -10.75
CA GLU A 51 -9.91 14.38 -9.32
C GLU A 51 -8.63 14.72 -8.55
N LEU A 52 -7.44 14.49 -9.12
CA LEU A 52 -6.16 14.90 -8.52
C LEU A 52 -6.10 16.42 -8.37
N TRP A 53 -6.56 17.17 -9.36
CA TRP A 53 -6.64 18.63 -9.29
C TRP A 53 -7.60 19.06 -8.18
N ALA A 54 -8.80 18.48 -8.10
CA ALA A 54 -9.78 18.78 -7.07
C ALA A 54 -9.27 18.45 -5.66
N PHE A 55 -8.56 17.32 -5.52
CA PHE A 55 -7.86 16.96 -4.30
C PHE A 55 -6.86 18.05 -3.90
N LEU A 56 -5.96 18.43 -4.81
CA LEU A 56 -4.95 19.47 -4.55
C LEU A 56 -5.55 20.85 -4.31
N ALA A 57 -6.71 21.15 -4.89
CA ALA A 57 -7.44 22.39 -4.62
C ALA A 57 -8.07 22.40 -3.22
N SER A 58 -8.25 21.23 -2.61
CA SER A 58 -8.88 21.04 -1.29
C SER A 58 -7.90 20.81 -0.14
N ILE A 59 -6.60 20.68 -0.40
CA ILE A 59 -5.61 20.46 0.66
C ILE A 59 -5.38 21.71 1.51
N ASP A 60 -5.03 21.50 2.77
CA ASP A 60 -4.67 22.55 3.70
C ASP A 60 -3.48 22.16 4.59
N GLY A 61 -3.01 23.13 5.37
CA GLY A 61 -2.04 22.91 6.44
C GLY A 61 -0.66 22.48 5.93
N ARG A 62 -0.11 21.41 6.52
CA ARG A 62 1.28 20.98 6.26
C ARG A 62 1.50 20.50 4.82
N GLN A 63 0.54 19.74 4.28
CA GLN A 63 0.62 19.24 2.90
C GLN A 63 0.59 20.38 1.88
N GLU A 64 -0.25 21.38 2.14
CA GLU A 64 -0.31 22.60 1.34
C GLU A 64 1.04 23.34 1.34
N ALA A 65 1.66 23.50 2.51
CA ALA A 65 2.97 24.16 2.64
C ALA A 65 4.09 23.43 1.88
N GLU A 66 4.13 22.11 1.95
CA GLU A 66 5.14 21.29 1.25
C GLU A 66 4.98 21.36 -0.28
N LEU A 67 3.73 21.32 -0.77
CA LEU A 67 3.42 21.48 -2.19
C LEU A 67 3.70 22.91 -2.67
N ALA A 68 3.39 23.93 -1.86
CA ALA A 68 3.68 25.32 -2.17
C ALA A 68 5.18 25.61 -2.26
N ALA A 69 6.00 24.97 -1.41
CA ALA A 69 7.46 25.04 -1.48
C ALA A 69 7.99 24.39 -2.77
N ALA A 70 7.53 23.18 -3.10
CA ALA A 70 7.91 22.51 -4.34
C ALA A 70 7.49 23.29 -5.60
N ALA A 71 6.34 23.97 -5.55
CA ALA A 71 5.88 24.87 -6.62
C ALA A 71 6.77 26.11 -6.77
N ALA A 72 7.19 26.73 -5.66
CA ALA A 72 8.10 27.87 -5.69
C ALA A 72 9.49 27.50 -6.25
N GLU A 73 9.94 26.27 -6.01
CA GLU A 73 11.20 25.73 -6.54
C GLU A 73 11.12 25.33 -8.03
N GLY A 74 9.90 25.25 -8.61
CA GLY A 74 9.70 24.76 -9.98
C GLY A 74 10.00 23.27 -10.16
N SER A 75 10.00 22.48 -9.08
CA SER A 75 10.30 21.05 -9.12
C SER A 75 9.05 20.23 -9.42
N PHE A 76 8.73 20.08 -10.71
CA PHE A 76 7.52 19.36 -11.15
C PHE A 76 7.53 17.87 -10.79
N SER A 77 8.71 17.22 -10.76
CA SER A 77 8.86 15.84 -10.29
C SER A 77 8.46 15.70 -8.82
N ARG A 78 8.94 16.61 -7.97
CA ARG A 78 8.63 16.64 -6.54
C ARG A 78 7.16 16.98 -6.29
N LEU A 79 6.60 17.93 -7.04
CA LEU A 79 5.17 18.23 -7.01
C LEU A 79 4.34 17.00 -7.37
N GLY A 80 4.73 16.30 -8.43
CA GLY A 80 4.01 15.12 -8.87
C GLY A 80 4.07 13.96 -7.87
N PHE A 81 5.22 13.76 -7.23
CA PHE A 81 5.38 12.80 -6.15
C PHE A 81 4.52 13.13 -4.93
N LEU A 82 4.57 14.39 -4.45
CA LEU A 82 3.79 14.84 -3.30
C LEU A 82 2.29 14.73 -3.57
N ALA A 83 1.84 15.11 -4.77
CA ALA A 83 0.46 14.98 -5.20
C ALA A 83 0.01 13.50 -5.22
N ALA A 84 0.80 12.63 -5.85
CA ALA A 84 0.49 11.20 -5.93
C ALA A 84 0.48 10.53 -4.54
N ASN A 85 1.44 10.85 -3.68
CA ASN A 85 1.48 10.34 -2.31
C ASN A 85 0.32 10.87 -1.47
N GLY A 86 0.05 12.17 -1.51
CA GLY A 86 -1.08 12.74 -0.77
C GLY A 86 -2.40 12.12 -1.19
N PHE A 87 -2.60 11.93 -2.49
CA PHE A 87 -3.81 11.33 -3.03
C PHE A 87 -3.94 9.85 -2.66
N ILE A 88 -2.87 9.06 -2.80
CA ILE A 88 -2.86 7.66 -2.38
C ILE A 88 -3.08 7.55 -0.87
N SER A 89 -2.44 8.39 -0.05
CA SER A 89 -2.68 8.43 1.39
C SER A 89 -4.13 8.77 1.72
N ARG A 90 -4.76 9.71 1.00
CA ARG A 90 -6.20 9.98 1.13
C ARG A 90 -7.06 8.79 0.71
N LEU A 91 -6.69 8.04 -0.32
CA LEU A 91 -7.40 6.82 -0.72
C LEU A 91 -7.20 5.69 0.30
N ILE A 92 -5.99 5.52 0.83
CA ILE A 92 -5.70 4.61 1.93
C ILE A 92 -6.51 5.03 3.15
N ASP A 93 -6.54 6.32 3.48
CA ASP A 93 -7.28 6.85 4.62
C ASP A 93 -8.79 6.73 4.40
N LYS A 94 -9.30 6.82 3.17
CA LYS A 94 -10.70 6.51 2.80
C LYS A 94 -11.01 5.01 2.83
N GLN A 95 -10.07 4.16 2.41
CA GLN A 95 -10.16 2.71 2.55
C GLN A 95 -10.15 2.31 4.03
N ARG A 96 -9.34 3.01 4.82
CA ARG A 96 -9.24 2.91 6.27
C ARG A 96 -10.52 3.42 6.92
N THR A 97 -10.99 4.63 6.64
CA THR A 97 -12.21 5.17 7.28
C THR A 97 -13.51 4.52 6.79
N GLY A 98 -13.60 4.11 5.52
CA GLY A 98 -14.75 3.41 4.95
C GLY A 98 -14.86 1.93 5.34
N GLY A 99 -13.74 1.23 5.57
CA GLY A 99 -13.71 -0.19 5.94
C GLY A 99 -13.28 -0.51 7.39
N GLN A 100 -12.44 0.33 8.03
CA GLN A 100 -11.96 0.10 9.40
C GLN A 100 -12.99 0.40 10.47
N SER A 101 -13.98 1.29 10.25
CA SER A 101 -14.96 1.57 11.31
C SER A 101 -15.77 0.30 11.65
N ALA A 102 -16.31 -0.41 10.65
CA ALA A 102 -17.13 -1.60 10.90
C ALA A 102 -16.31 -2.81 11.37
N TRP A 103 -15.18 -3.14 10.72
CA TRP A 103 -14.35 -4.27 11.15
C TRP A 103 -13.68 -4.03 12.51
N HIS A 104 -13.16 -2.82 12.80
CA HIS A 104 -12.55 -2.55 14.11
C HIS A 104 -13.60 -2.33 15.21
N ALA A 105 -14.78 -1.78 14.89
CA ALA A 105 -15.89 -1.77 15.84
C ALA A 105 -16.34 -3.20 16.16
N TYR A 106 -16.45 -4.05 15.14
CA TYR A 106 -16.80 -5.46 15.33
C TYR A 106 -15.71 -6.24 16.07
N TYR A 107 -14.43 -6.05 15.73
CA TYR A 107 -13.29 -6.61 16.47
C TYR A 107 -13.27 -6.16 17.93
N ARG A 108 -13.50 -4.86 18.21
CA ARG A 108 -13.60 -4.35 19.59
C ARG A 108 -14.79 -4.96 20.32
N HIS A 109 -15.93 -5.10 19.66
CA HIS A 109 -17.13 -5.71 20.21
C HIS A 109 -16.92 -7.20 20.52
N VAL A 110 -16.38 -7.98 19.59
CA VAL A 110 -16.01 -9.38 19.79
C VAL A 110 -15.03 -9.52 20.95
N ARG A 111 -13.98 -8.67 21.00
CA ARG A 111 -13.03 -8.66 22.10
C ARG A 111 -13.70 -8.38 23.45
N GLN A 112 -14.61 -7.40 23.51
CA GLN A 112 -15.38 -7.09 24.72
C GLN A 112 -16.24 -8.27 25.16
N VAL A 113 -17.00 -8.87 24.23
CA VAL A 113 -17.85 -10.05 24.50
C VAL A 113 -17.03 -11.22 25.03
N LEU A 114 -15.91 -11.56 24.39
CA LEU A 114 -15.06 -12.67 24.81
C LEU A 114 -14.40 -12.39 26.17
N SER A 115 -13.91 -11.17 26.40
CA SER A 115 -13.29 -10.79 27.68
C SER A 115 -14.27 -10.74 28.86
N ALA A 116 -15.57 -10.57 28.59
CA ALA A 116 -16.62 -10.53 29.61
C ALA A 116 -17.24 -11.90 29.91
N SER A 117 -16.95 -12.92 29.09
CA SER A 117 -17.43 -14.28 29.30
C SER A 117 -16.70 -14.96 30.44
N LYS A 118 -17.42 -15.73 31.26
CA LYS A 118 -16.84 -16.57 32.32
C LYS A 118 -16.35 -17.93 31.81
N GLU A 119 -16.82 -18.32 30.63
CA GLU A 119 -16.55 -19.64 30.03
C GLU A 119 -15.34 -19.62 29.07
N ILE A 120 -14.76 -18.43 28.84
CA ILE A 120 -13.67 -18.24 27.89
C ILE A 120 -12.47 -17.65 28.61
N SER A 121 -11.34 -18.33 28.50
CA SER A 121 -10.05 -17.79 28.91
C SER A 121 -9.62 -16.73 27.90
N TYR A 122 -9.28 -15.53 28.38
CA TYR A 122 -8.92 -14.38 27.55
C TYR A 122 -7.55 -13.84 27.96
N LYS A 123 -6.69 -13.52 26.97
CA LYS A 123 -5.44 -12.80 27.22
C LYS A 123 -5.13 -11.77 26.15
N SER A 124 -4.47 -10.69 26.55
CA SER A 124 -3.98 -9.65 25.66
C SER A 124 -2.48 -9.47 25.86
N ILE A 125 -1.71 -9.54 24.78
CA ILE A 125 -0.27 -9.29 24.77
C ILE A 125 0.07 -8.28 23.68
N LYS A 126 1.35 -7.88 23.58
CA LYS A 126 1.80 -6.86 22.60
C LYS A 126 1.44 -7.21 21.15
N SER A 127 1.41 -8.50 20.79
CA SER A 127 1.10 -8.98 19.44
C SER A 127 -0.40 -9.11 19.13
N GLY A 128 -1.29 -8.95 20.13
CA GLY A 128 -2.74 -9.03 19.91
C GLY A 128 -3.55 -9.55 21.10
N ALA A 129 -4.84 -9.78 20.84
CA ALA A 129 -5.77 -10.39 21.79
C ALA A 129 -6.11 -11.82 21.36
N TYR A 130 -6.19 -12.72 22.33
CA TYR A 130 -6.31 -14.15 22.14
C TYR A 130 -7.34 -14.72 23.12
N TYR A 131 -7.95 -15.84 22.74
CA TYR A 131 -8.88 -16.57 23.58
C TYR A 131 -8.63 -18.08 23.54
N SER A 132 -9.09 -18.80 24.55
CA SER A 132 -9.05 -20.26 24.62
C SER A 132 -10.24 -20.78 25.41
N LEU A 133 -10.68 -22.00 25.10
CA LEU A 133 -11.68 -22.75 25.86
C LEU A 133 -11.06 -23.84 26.73
N SER A 134 -9.76 -24.08 26.60
CA SER A 134 -9.06 -25.04 27.44
C SER A 134 -8.77 -24.44 28.82
N GLU A 135 -8.92 -25.28 29.85
CA GLU A 135 -8.54 -24.98 31.23
C GLU A 135 -7.01 -25.05 31.44
N GLU A 136 -6.26 -25.51 30.44
CA GLU A 136 -4.80 -25.56 30.48
C GLU A 136 -4.19 -24.15 30.51
N MET A 137 -3.26 -23.94 31.45
CA MET A 137 -2.66 -22.63 31.68
C MET A 137 -1.47 -22.34 30.75
N ASP A 138 -0.81 -23.36 30.20
CA ASP A 138 0.41 -23.22 29.39
C ASP A 138 0.16 -23.63 27.93
N LEU A 139 -0.70 -22.86 27.27
CA LEU A 139 -1.01 -23.08 25.85
C LEU A 139 -0.07 -22.26 24.96
N SER A 140 0.33 -22.85 23.83
CA SER A 140 1.10 -22.18 22.78
C SER A 140 0.22 -21.22 21.95
N ILE A 141 0.88 -20.33 21.19
CA ILE A 141 0.26 -19.56 20.11
C ILE A 141 0.92 -20.02 18.81
N GLU A 142 0.30 -20.95 18.08
CA GLU A 142 0.87 -21.43 16.83
C GLU A 142 0.32 -20.65 15.62
N PRO A 143 1.16 -20.38 14.61
CA PRO A 143 0.69 -19.79 13.35
C PRO A 143 -0.08 -20.82 12.51
N TRP A 144 -1.00 -20.30 11.71
CA TRP A 144 -1.91 -21.07 10.86
C TRP A 144 -1.51 -20.80 9.41
N SER A 145 -1.29 -21.86 8.64
CA SER A 145 -0.92 -21.77 7.22
C SER A 145 -2.13 -21.54 6.31
N ASP A 146 -3.29 -22.10 6.67
CA ASP A 146 -4.54 -21.98 5.89
C ASP A 146 -5.46 -20.91 6.48
N ARG A 147 -5.58 -19.78 5.76
CA ARG A 147 -6.44 -18.64 6.10
C ARG A 147 -7.59 -18.44 5.13
N ASP A 148 -7.85 -19.41 4.25
CA ASP A 148 -9.03 -19.36 3.39
C ASP A 148 -10.26 -19.79 4.19
N TYR A 149 -10.77 -18.86 5.00
CA TYR A 149 -11.89 -19.10 5.90
C TYR A 149 -13.19 -19.46 5.18
N LEU A 150 -13.30 -19.31 3.85
CA LEU A 150 -14.43 -19.82 3.07
C LEU A 150 -14.36 -21.35 2.90
N ARG A 151 -13.17 -21.96 2.99
CA ARG A 151 -12.98 -23.42 2.96
C ARG A 151 -13.13 -24.10 4.32
N TRP A 152 -13.25 -23.32 5.39
CA TRP A 152 -13.48 -23.86 6.72
C TRP A 152 -14.92 -24.39 6.86
N PRO A 153 -15.24 -25.25 7.84
CA PRO A 153 -16.63 -25.61 8.08
C PRO A 153 -17.48 -24.37 8.36
N PRO A 154 -18.67 -24.23 7.76
CA PRO A 154 -19.61 -23.19 8.16
C PRO A 154 -20.05 -23.39 9.61
N PRO A 155 -20.41 -22.30 10.31
CA PRO A 155 -20.92 -22.42 11.66
C PRO A 155 -22.24 -23.23 11.64
N PRO A 156 -22.49 -24.09 12.64
CA PRO A 156 -23.60 -25.04 12.64
C PRO A 156 -24.97 -24.39 12.89
N VAL A 157 -25.02 -23.09 13.17
CA VAL A 157 -26.21 -22.37 13.60
C VAL A 157 -26.73 -21.45 12.51
N THR A 158 -28.04 -21.40 12.31
CA THR A 158 -28.71 -20.28 11.64
C THR A 158 -28.57 -19.05 12.53
N LEU A 159 -27.53 -18.27 12.29
CA LEU A 159 -27.25 -17.05 13.03
C LEU A 159 -28.19 -15.95 12.54
N ASP A 160 -29.05 -15.44 13.43
CA ASP A 160 -29.98 -14.36 13.10
C ASP A 160 -29.26 -13.01 13.00
N ASN A 161 -28.24 -12.79 13.84
CA ASN A 161 -27.46 -11.56 13.86
C ASN A 161 -26.08 -11.77 14.51
N PRO A 162 -25.00 -11.92 13.71
CA PRO A 162 -23.65 -12.19 14.20
C PRO A 162 -23.04 -11.03 15.02
N LYS A 163 -23.76 -9.93 15.27
CA LYS A 163 -23.40 -8.87 16.23
C LYS A 163 -23.86 -9.14 17.66
N LYS A 164 -24.77 -10.08 17.91
CA LYS A 164 -25.25 -10.37 19.27
C LYS A 164 -24.19 -11.15 20.07
N SER A 165 -24.06 -10.83 21.36
CA SER A 165 -23.05 -11.47 22.22
C SER A 165 -23.19 -13.00 22.27
N ARG A 166 -24.41 -13.53 22.32
CA ARG A 166 -24.67 -14.98 22.32
C ARG A 166 -24.11 -15.65 21.06
N GLU A 167 -24.39 -15.06 19.90
CA GLU A 167 -23.97 -15.57 18.60
C GLU A 167 -22.45 -15.48 18.41
N ILE A 168 -21.83 -14.40 18.92
CA ILE A 168 -20.36 -14.28 18.94
C ILE A 168 -19.72 -15.39 19.79
N LEU A 169 -20.31 -15.75 20.92
CA LEU A 169 -19.82 -16.84 21.76
C LEU A 169 -19.97 -18.19 21.05
N GLU A 170 -21.12 -18.48 20.45
CA GLU A 170 -21.34 -19.70 19.67
C GLU A 170 -20.36 -19.82 18.49
N LEU A 171 -20.12 -18.71 17.78
CA LEU A 171 -19.11 -18.62 16.72
C LEU A 171 -17.69 -18.86 17.24
N ALA A 172 -17.36 -18.31 18.41
CA ALA A 172 -16.06 -18.49 19.02
C ALA A 172 -15.82 -19.95 19.46
N LEU A 173 -16.87 -20.62 19.98
CA LEU A 173 -16.85 -22.04 20.31
C LEU A 173 -16.57 -22.89 19.06
N HIS A 174 -17.38 -22.70 18.02
CA HIS A 174 -17.24 -23.44 16.77
C HIS A 174 -15.87 -23.24 16.13
N PHE A 175 -15.41 -21.99 16.04
CA PHE A 175 -14.11 -21.69 15.45
C PHE A 175 -12.95 -22.27 16.28
N TYR A 176 -13.06 -22.31 17.61
CA TYR A 176 -12.05 -22.91 18.46
C TYR A 176 -11.98 -24.43 18.26
N ASP A 177 -13.10 -25.12 18.17
CA ASP A 177 -13.12 -26.56 17.91
C ASP A 177 -12.48 -26.90 16.55
N ASP A 178 -12.80 -26.13 15.52
CA ASP A 178 -12.21 -26.30 14.19
C ASP A 178 -10.71 -25.96 14.19
N ALA A 179 -10.31 -24.95 14.97
CA ALA A 179 -8.92 -24.61 15.19
C ALA A 179 -8.14 -25.77 15.80
N VAL A 180 -8.64 -26.34 16.90
CA VAL A 180 -8.00 -27.46 17.61
C VAL A 180 -7.94 -28.71 16.74
N LYS A 181 -9.01 -29.02 15.99
CA LYS A 181 -9.00 -30.15 15.04
C LYS A 181 -7.93 -30.02 13.97
N ARG A 182 -7.66 -28.79 13.51
CA ARG A 182 -6.67 -28.50 12.46
C ARG A 182 -5.24 -28.43 12.99
N SER A 183 -5.03 -27.84 14.16
CA SER A 183 -3.70 -27.77 14.78
C SER A 183 -3.32 -29.05 15.50
N GLY A 184 -4.28 -29.91 15.85
CA GLY A 184 -4.07 -31.12 16.65
C GLY A 184 -3.76 -30.85 18.12
N ILE A 185 -3.78 -29.58 18.55
CA ILE A 185 -3.44 -29.14 19.90
C ILE A 185 -4.40 -28.05 20.37
N HIS A 186 -4.62 -27.99 21.68
CA HIS A 186 -5.20 -26.80 22.31
C HIS A 186 -4.17 -25.66 22.24
N GLN A 187 -4.66 -24.47 21.90
CA GLN A 187 -3.82 -23.29 21.74
C GLN A 187 -4.59 -22.01 22.01
N TRP A 188 -3.86 -20.91 22.16
CA TRP A 188 -4.43 -19.57 22.16
C TRP A 188 -4.79 -19.13 20.75
N VAL A 189 -6.08 -18.93 20.50
CA VAL A 189 -6.60 -18.52 19.21
C VAL A 189 -6.60 -16.99 19.10
N PRO A 190 -5.98 -16.39 18.07
CA PRO A 190 -6.02 -14.94 17.91
C PRO A 190 -7.43 -14.48 17.53
N ILE A 191 -7.96 -13.49 18.25
CA ILE A 191 -9.32 -12.96 18.01
C ILE A 191 -9.44 -12.36 16.61
N ARG A 192 -8.36 -11.83 16.03
CA ARG A 192 -8.36 -11.32 14.66
C ARG A 192 -8.70 -12.41 13.62
N GLU A 193 -8.31 -13.66 13.88
CA GLU A 193 -8.57 -14.78 12.98
C GLU A 193 -10.04 -15.20 13.06
N LEU A 194 -10.58 -15.28 14.28
CA LEU A 194 -12.03 -15.47 14.50
C LEU A 194 -12.85 -14.39 13.79
N VAL A 195 -12.49 -13.12 13.96
CA VAL A 195 -13.20 -12.00 13.31
C VAL A 195 -13.11 -12.11 11.80
N SER A 196 -11.95 -12.50 11.26
CA SER A 196 -11.77 -12.71 9.82
C SER A 196 -12.61 -13.87 9.29
N TYR A 197 -12.71 -14.96 10.05
CA TYR A 197 -13.60 -16.09 9.74
C TYR A 197 -15.07 -15.66 9.69
N ILE A 198 -15.55 -14.95 10.70
CA ILE A 198 -16.95 -14.49 10.76
C ILE A 198 -17.24 -13.55 9.60
N VAL A 199 -16.38 -12.56 9.39
CA VAL A 199 -16.56 -11.55 8.34
C VAL A 199 -16.51 -12.14 6.93
N ALA A 200 -15.70 -13.17 6.70
CA ALA A 200 -15.69 -13.90 5.43
C ALA A 200 -17.05 -14.57 5.14
N ARG A 201 -17.79 -14.96 6.18
CA ARG A 201 -19.11 -15.62 6.07
C ARG A 201 -20.31 -14.68 6.14
N PHE A 202 -20.10 -13.50 6.72
CA PHE A 202 -21.13 -12.48 6.90
C PHE A 202 -20.66 -11.13 6.33
N PRO A 203 -20.56 -10.99 4.99
CA PRO A 203 -20.02 -9.78 4.35
C PRO A 203 -20.84 -8.53 4.65
N GLU A 204 -22.11 -8.66 5.07
CA GLU A 204 -22.97 -7.58 5.54
C GLU A 204 -22.43 -6.88 6.79
N LEU A 205 -21.57 -7.54 7.58
CA LEU A 205 -20.86 -6.91 8.70
C LEU A 205 -19.88 -5.83 8.24
N HIS A 206 -19.41 -5.88 6.99
CA HIS A 206 -18.62 -4.83 6.36
C HIS A 206 -19.46 -3.71 5.75
N ARG A 207 -20.74 -3.96 5.47
CA ARG A 207 -21.63 -3.06 4.73
C ARG A 207 -22.32 -2.01 5.61
N GLY A 208 -22.22 -2.15 6.94
CA GLY A 208 -22.94 -1.35 7.93
C GLY A 208 -22.38 0.04 8.23
N GLY A 209 -22.06 0.82 7.20
CA GLY A 209 -21.73 2.25 7.31
C GLY A 209 -22.72 3.20 6.63
N GLU A 210 -23.62 2.69 5.77
CA GLU A 210 -24.45 3.55 4.90
C GLU A 210 -25.95 3.24 4.96
N ALA A 211 -26.40 2.28 5.77
CA ALA A 211 -27.81 1.89 5.83
C ALA A 211 -28.58 2.55 6.98
N GLN A 212 -28.46 3.87 7.17
CA GLN A 212 -29.45 4.61 7.96
C GLN A 212 -29.90 5.95 7.35
N GLU A 213 -29.47 6.29 6.14
CA GLU A 213 -30.14 7.29 5.32
C GLU A 213 -30.60 6.61 4.04
N GLN A 214 -31.91 6.72 3.76
CA GLN A 214 -32.66 6.18 2.61
C GLN A 214 -33.43 4.88 2.89
N GLN A 215 -34.52 5.03 3.65
CA GLN A 215 -35.79 4.46 3.19
C GLN A 215 -36.32 5.35 2.05
N MET A 216 -36.35 4.82 0.82
CA MET A 216 -37.56 4.67 -0.01
C MET A 216 -37.19 4.47 -1.49
N ASP A 217 -37.89 3.49 -2.07
CA ASP A 217 -38.14 3.18 -3.48
C ASP A 217 -37.05 2.54 -4.37
N GLY A 218 -37.42 1.35 -4.88
CA GLY A 218 -37.25 1.05 -6.31
C GLY A 218 -36.44 -0.19 -6.66
N GLU A 219 -37.12 -1.34 -6.66
CA GLU A 219 -37.00 -2.50 -7.56
C GLU A 219 -35.65 -2.91 -8.21
N GLU A 220 -35.34 -4.19 -7.96
CA GLU A 220 -34.72 -5.22 -8.82
C GLU A 220 -33.97 -4.79 -10.10
N THR A 221 -32.74 -5.28 -10.30
CA THR A 221 -32.46 -6.37 -11.26
C THR A 221 -31.02 -6.91 -11.09
N GLU A 222 -30.94 -8.20 -11.36
CA GLU A 222 -29.87 -9.20 -11.31
C GLU A 222 -28.54 -8.88 -12.03
N GLY A 223 -27.50 -9.60 -11.58
CA GLY A 223 -26.58 -10.28 -12.48
C GLY A 223 -25.30 -9.56 -12.87
N ARG A 224 -24.19 -9.87 -12.18
CA ARG A 224 -22.90 -10.22 -12.82
C ARG A 224 -21.89 -10.75 -11.82
N GLU A 225 -21.80 -12.08 -11.78
CA GLU A 225 -20.57 -12.79 -11.43
C GLU A 225 -19.44 -12.34 -12.37
N LYS A 226 -18.34 -11.82 -11.81
CA LYS A 226 -16.99 -11.97 -12.38
C LYS A 226 -15.97 -12.04 -11.25
N LEU A 227 -15.54 -13.28 -10.98
CA LEU A 227 -14.18 -13.69 -10.62
C LEU A 227 -13.35 -12.64 -9.87
N GLN A 228 -13.40 -12.70 -8.54
CA GLN A 228 -12.38 -12.08 -7.69
C GLN A 228 -11.07 -12.82 -7.91
N ALA A 229 -10.21 -12.23 -8.74
CA ALA A 229 -8.81 -12.60 -8.80
C ALA A 229 -8.18 -12.34 -7.43
N GLU A 230 -7.57 -13.38 -6.86
CA GLU A 230 -6.78 -13.32 -5.64
C GLU A 230 -5.79 -12.16 -5.72
N SER A 231 -5.96 -11.16 -4.85
CA SER A 231 -5.00 -10.07 -4.68
C SER A 231 -3.76 -10.64 -3.98
N PRO A 232 -2.57 -10.60 -4.61
CA PRO A 232 -1.36 -11.08 -3.98
C PRO A 232 -0.89 -10.10 -2.89
N ALA A 233 -0.22 -10.65 -1.87
CA ALA A 233 0.33 -9.90 -0.74
C ALA A 233 1.29 -8.76 -1.18
N PRO A 234 1.52 -7.73 -0.33
CA PRO A 234 2.32 -6.54 -0.67
C PRO A 234 3.76 -6.82 -1.12
N GLU A 235 4.29 -7.98 -0.75
CA GLU A 235 5.61 -8.50 -1.15
C GLU A 235 5.69 -8.85 -2.65
N HIS A 236 4.55 -8.85 -3.37
CA HIS A 236 4.47 -9.21 -4.79
C HIS A 236 4.57 -8.05 -5.78
N LEU A 237 4.77 -6.80 -5.33
CA LEU A 237 4.73 -5.63 -6.22
C LEU A 237 5.95 -5.50 -7.14
N ILE A 238 7.08 -6.05 -6.75
CA ILE A 238 8.25 -6.19 -7.63
C ILE A 238 8.19 -7.49 -8.45
N THR A 239 7.30 -8.40 -8.10
CA THR A 239 7.05 -9.61 -8.89
C THR A 239 6.24 -9.35 -10.18
N ARG A 240 5.69 -8.13 -10.39
CA ARG A 240 4.99 -7.76 -11.64
C ARG A 240 5.82 -6.90 -12.62
N MET A 241 6.91 -6.28 -12.17
CA MET A 241 7.96 -5.72 -13.03
C MET A 241 9.28 -6.26 -12.52
N ASP A 242 9.85 -7.22 -13.25
CA ASP A 242 11.20 -7.75 -13.01
C ASP A 242 12.18 -6.61 -12.66
N VAL A 243 12.91 -6.73 -11.54
CA VAL A 243 13.90 -5.75 -11.06
C VAL A 243 14.85 -5.35 -12.17
N LYS A 244 15.17 -6.28 -13.06
CA LYS A 244 15.97 -6.05 -14.26
C LYS A 244 15.32 -5.08 -15.25
N THR A 245 14.01 -5.20 -15.49
CA THR A 245 13.25 -4.27 -16.35
C THR A 245 13.21 -2.88 -15.73
N LEU A 246 13.12 -2.81 -14.40
CA LEU A 246 13.13 -1.56 -13.68
C LEU A 246 14.49 -0.85 -13.78
N ALA A 247 15.59 -1.59 -13.59
CA ALA A 247 16.95 -1.11 -13.80
C ALA A 247 17.20 -0.64 -15.23
N ALA A 248 16.72 -1.39 -16.24
CA ALA A 248 16.79 -0.99 -17.65
C ALA A 248 16.09 0.35 -17.89
N SER A 249 14.90 0.54 -17.31
CA SER A 249 14.13 1.78 -17.48
C SER A 249 14.83 3.02 -16.92
N PHE A 250 15.57 2.88 -15.81
CA PHE A 250 16.40 3.97 -15.29
C PHE A 250 17.64 4.19 -16.15
N ALA A 251 18.31 3.11 -16.57
CA ALA A 251 19.47 3.20 -17.47
C ALA A 251 19.13 3.95 -18.77
N HIS A 252 17.95 3.71 -19.35
CA HIS A 252 17.49 4.43 -20.55
C HIS A 252 17.22 5.93 -20.34
N LYS A 253 16.98 6.38 -19.09
CA LYS A 253 16.88 7.82 -18.77
C LYS A 253 18.24 8.51 -18.74
N LEU A 254 19.32 7.75 -18.59
CA LEU A 254 20.68 8.26 -18.62
C LEU A 254 21.21 8.24 -20.05
N ASP A 255 21.65 9.41 -20.54
CA ASP A 255 22.41 9.46 -21.79
C ASP A 255 23.69 8.59 -21.68
N SER A 256 24.27 8.21 -22.82
CA SER A 256 25.45 7.34 -22.88
C SER A 256 26.62 7.85 -22.02
N ARG A 257 26.77 9.18 -21.94
CA ARG A 257 27.80 9.82 -21.10
C ARG A 257 27.50 9.61 -19.61
N LYS A 258 26.27 9.82 -19.15
CA LYS A 258 25.86 9.58 -17.75
C LYS A 258 25.90 8.10 -17.37
N ARG A 259 25.57 7.18 -18.28
CA ARG A 259 25.74 5.73 -18.06
C ARG A 259 27.20 5.38 -17.82
N LYS A 260 28.10 5.89 -18.67
CA LYS A 260 29.55 5.70 -18.51
C LYS A 260 30.07 6.30 -17.19
N ILE A 261 29.61 7.50 -16.81
CA ILE A 261 29.93 8.12 -15.52
C ILE A 261 29.44 7.22 -14.37
N PHE A 262 28.21 6.74 -14.42
CA PHE A 262 27.60 5.89 -13.40
C PHE A 262 28.38 4.59 -13.19
N TYR A 263 28.67 3.87 -14.28
CA TYR A 263 29.41 2.60 -14.22
C TYR A 263 30.85 2.79 -13.70
N LEU A 264 31.56 3.80 -14.18
CA LEU A 264 32.95 4.03 -13.75
C LEU A 264 33.01 4.48 -12.28
N HIS A 265 32.10 5.34 -11.84
CA HIS A 265 32.07 5.84 -10.47
C HIS A 265 31.59 4.77 -9.48
N TYR A 266 30.45 4.11 -9.74
CA TYR A 266 29.84 3.18 -8.78
C TYR A 266 30.25 1.72 -8.98
N GLY A 267 30.59 1.30 -10.20
CA GLY A 267 30.98 -0.08 -10.51
C GLY A 267 32.48 -0.35 -10.52
N ARG A 268 33.30 0.65 -10.89
CA ARG A 268 34.77 0.55 -10.89
C ARG A 268 35.46 1.34 -9.79
N ASN A 269 34.71 2.17 -9.06
CA ASN A 269 35.18 2.95 -7.94
C ASN A 269 36.43 3.80 -8.25
N ILE A 270 36.52 4.34 -9.48
CA ILE A 270 37.66 5.17 -9.89
C ILE A 270 37.54 6.58 -9.29
N SER A 271 38.69 7.23 -9.07
CA SER A 271 38.72 8.56 -8.44
C SER A 271 38.09 9.64 -9.33
N GLY A 272 37.62 10.75 -8.73
CA GLY A 272 37.01 11.86 -9.47
C GLY A 272 37.95 12.48 -10.52
N LYS A 273 39.26 12.50 -10.24
CA LYS A 273 40.30 12.94 -11.18
C LYS A 273 40.43 12.01 -12.39
N GLU A 274 40.48 10.70 -12.16
CA GLU A 274 40.56 9.69 -13.23
C GLU A 274 39.27 9.64 -14.05
N LEU A 275 38.12 9.79 -13.39
CA LEU A 275 36.82 9.85 -14.05
C LEU A 275 36.67 11.10 -14.91
N ALA A 276 37.13 12.26 -14.43
CA ALA A 276 37.15 13.49 -15.22
C ALA A 276 37.98 13.32 -16.50
N GLN A 277 39.17 12.70 -16.39
CA GLN A 277 40.01 12.38 -17.53
C GLN A 277 39.34 11.39 -18.50
N ALA A 278 38.76 10.30 -17.99
CA ALA A 278 38.10 9.26 -18.78
C ALA A 278 36.86 9.76 -19.56
N ILE A 279 36.21 10.82 -19.08
CA ILE A 279 34.98 11.39 -19.65
C ILE A 279 35.24 12.70 -20.42
N GLY A 280 36.48 13.22 -20.41
CA GLY A 280 36.88 14.44 -21.13
C GLY A 280 36.45 15.75 -20.44
N TYR A 281 36.40 15.78 -19.11
CA TYR A 281 36.24 17.00 -18.32
C TYR A 281 37.60 17.60 -17.97
N LYS A 282 37.68 18.94 -17.97
CA LYS A 282 38.92 19.69 -17.62
C LYS A 282 39.31 19.59 -16.13
N GLY A 283 38.40 19.12 -15.28
CA GLY A 283 38.65 19.01 -13.84
C GLY A 283 37.50 18.32 -13.11
N GLU A 284 37.78 17.98 -11.85
CA GLU A 284 36.91 17.17 -10.99
C GLU A 284 35.58 17.87 -10.64
N SER A 285 35.56 19.21 -10.55
CA SER A 285 34.32 19.95 -10.25
C SER A 285 33.20 19.69 -11.27
N GLY A 286 33.56 19.52 -12.55
CA GLY A 286 32.60 19.20 -13.60
C GLY A 286 32.03 17.78 -13.47
N ILE A 287 32.84 16.82 -13.00
CA ILE A 287 32.38 15.45 -12.82
C ILE A 287 31.53 15.30 -11.55
N SER A 288 31.92 15.97 -10.46
CA SER A 288 31.17 15.99 -9.20
C SER A 288 29.74 16.54 -9.38
N TYR A 289 29.58 17.54 -10.25
CA TYR A 289 28.26 18.05 -10.62
C TYR A 289 27.41 17.00 -11.35
N GLN A 290 28.01 16.27 -12.30
CA GLN A 290 27.28 15.20 -13.01
C GLN A 290 26.92 14.03 -12.10
N ILE A 291 27.84 13.61 -11.22
CA ILE A 291 27.57 12.57 -10.21
C ILE A 291 26.41 13.01 -9.32
N SER A 292 26.41 14.26 -8.85
CA SER A 292 25.32 14.81 -8.03
C SER A 292 23.98 14.79 -8.75
N LYS A 293 23.96 15.13 -10.05
CA LYS A 293 22.76 15.03 -10.90
C LYS A 293 22.27 13.60 -11.07
N ILE A 294 23.18 12.65 -11.32
CA ILE A 294 22.83 11.24 -11.47
C ILE A 294 22.29 10.69 -10.15
N LYS A 295 22.94 10.99 -9.01
CA LYS A 295 22.49 10.62 -7.67
C LYS A 295 21.12 11.20 -7.34
N HIS A 296 20.87 12.46 -7.71
CA HIS A 296 19.56 13.08 -7.54
C HIS A 296 18.50 12.38 -8.38
N SER A 297 18.79 12.13 -9.66
CA SER A 297 17.87 11.42 -10.58
C SER A 297 17.58 10.00 -10.11
N LEU A 298 18.59 9.29 -9.60
CA LEU A 298 18.46 7.96 -9.03
C LEU A 298 17.56 7.97 -7.80
N ARG A 299 17.77 8.95 -6.90
CA ARG A 299 16.93 9.13 -5.71
C ARG A 299 15.48 9.41 -6.09
N GLU A 300 15.24 10.35 -7.01
CA GLU A 300 13.89 10.66 -7.52
C GLU A 300 13.24 9.43 -8.15
N PHE A 301 14.01 8.63 -8.88
CA PHE A 301 13.52 7.40 -9.45
C PHE A 301 13.12 6.39 -8.36
N CYS A 302 14.02 6.08 -7.41
CA CYS A 302 13.76 5.13 -6.33
C CYS A 302 12.60 5.54 -5.42
N MET A 303 12.38 6.85 -5.21
CA MET A 303 11.22 7.35 -4.46
C MET A 303 9.87 6.94 -5.08
N MET A 304 9.83 6.62 -6.37
CA MET A 304 8.61 6.24 -7.08
C MET A 304 8.31 4.73 -7.03
N TRP A 305 9.20 3.91 -6.45
CA TRP A 305 9.11 2.45 -6.48
C TRP A 305 9.13 1.83 -5.07
N PRO A 306 8.04 1.14 -4.66
CA PRO A 306 7.99 0.44 -3.38
C PRO A 306 9.12 -0.58 -3.26
N GLY A 307 9.75 -0.71 -2.10
CA GLY A 307 10.91 -1.58 -1.87
C GLY A 307 12.26 -0.95 -2.25
N LEU A 308 12.27 0.16 -3.00
CA LEU A 308 13.46 0.95 -3.31
C LEU A 308 13.44 2.34 -2.68
N SER A 309 12.29 2.78 -2.16
CA SER A 309 12.17 4.09 -1.53
C SER A 309 12.78 4.06 -0.13
N PRO A 310 13.27 5.20 0.41
CA PRO A 310 13.88 5.22 1.74
C PRO A 310 12.94 4.78 2.88
N GLU A 311 11.63 4.93 2.70
CA GLU A 311 10.63 4.66 3.74
C GLU A 311 10.24 3.18 3.83
N ASP A 312 10.48 2.42 2.77
CA ASP A 312 10.13 0.99 2.64
C ASP A 312 11.27 0.17 2.02
N LEU A 313 12.51 0.63 2.21
CA LEU A 313 13.71 0.06 1.59
C LEU A 313 13.85 -1.42 1.93
N ASN A 314 13.95 -2.25 0.90
CA ASN A 314 14.36 -3.63 1.02
C ASN A 314 15.80 -3.72 0.48
N ASP A 315 16.77 -3.97 1.36
CA ASP A 315 18.19 -3.95 1.03
C ASP A 315 18.56 -4.97 -0.06
N ALA A 316 18.05 -6.20 0.03
CA ALA A 316 18.33 -7.25 -0.95
C ALA A 316 17.85 -6.87 -2.37
N LEU A 317 16.71 -6.21 -2.42
CA LEU A 317 16.06 -5.78 -3.65
C LEU A 317 16.72 -4.53 -4.24
N PHE A 318 17.16 -3.62 -3.36
CA PHE A 318 17.95 -2.47 -3.76
C PHE A 318 19.31 -2.91 -4.33
N ASP A 319 19.96 -3.89 -3.70
CA ASP A 319 21.22 -4.46 -4.19
C ASP A 319 21.06 -5.14 -5.55
N GLU A 320 19.97 -5.90 -5.75
CA GLU A 320 19.63 -6.50 -7.05
C GLU A 320 19.39 -5.43 -8.14
N PHE A 321 18.65 -4.37 -7.79
CA PHE A 321 18.41 -3.24 -8.69
C PHE A 321 19.71 -2.53 -9.10
N ILE A 322 20.58 -2.22 -8.14
CA ILE A 322 21.88 -1.59 -8.42
C ILE A 322 22.78 -2.50 -9.26
N THR A 323 22.77 -3.81 -8.99
CA THR A 323 23.53 -4.80 -9.77
C THR A 323 23.10 -4.79 -11.24
N HIS A 324 21.80 -4.91 -11.52
CA HIS A 324 21.30 -4.83 -12.90
C HIS A 324 21.56 -3.48 -13.54
N LEU A 325 21.43 -2.39 -12.80
CA LEU A 325 21.68 -1.05 -13.32
C LEU A 325 23.14 -0.87 -13.75
N LEU A 326 24.09 -1.38 -12.95
CA LEU A 326 25.50 -1.41 -13.31
C LEU A 326 25.76 -2.20 -14.60
N ASP A 327 25.11 -3.36 -14.77
CA ASP A 327 25.22 -4.18 -15.98
C ASP A 327 24.68 -3.46 -17.23
N PHE A 328 23.55 -2.75 -17.13
CA PHE A 328 23.01 -1.94 -18.23
C PHE A 328 23.87 -0.71 -18.54
N CYS A 329 24.57 -0.16 -17.55
CA CYS A 329 25.47 0.97 -17.74
C CYS A 329 26.86 0.55 -18.24
N ARG A 330 27.23 -0.73 -18.07
CA ARG A 330 28.46 -1.34 -18.60
C ARG A 330 28.40 -1.57 -20.11
N SER A 331 27.21 -1.84 -20.65
CA SER A 331 27.00 -2.38 -22.01
C SER A 331 26.98 -1.34 -23.15
N GLU A 332 27.15 -0.05 -22.85
CA GLU A 332 27.37 1.01 -23.85
C GLU A 332 28.72 1.72 -23.66
N GLY A 333 29.76 0.93 -23.42
CA GLY A 333 31.17 1.39 -23.35
C GLY A 333 31.85 1.41 -24.71
#